data_AF-A0AAW4NDE5-F1
#
_entry.id   AF-A0AAW4NDE5-F1
#
_cell.length_a   1.000
_cell.length_b   1.000
_cell.length_c   1.000
_cell.angle_alpha   90.00
_cell.angle_beta   90.00
_cell.angle_gamma   90.00
#
_symmetry.space_group_name_H-M   'P 1'
#
loop_
_entity.id
_entity.type
_entity.pdbx_description
1 polymer ?
#
loop_
_entity_poly.entity_id
_entity_poly.type
_entity_poly.pdbx_seq_one_letter_code
_entity_poly.pdbx_strand_id
1 'polypeptide(L)'
;MKINIKNISLSAMAIIAFASCSDVVDYSVPDRTSNSGAPAISQIYDVQDTGYVAPLNGGVLNQMIHIKGQNLANAKKIRFNDVDVDVRQVYATTDEAWVKIPRVIPGVQNDILLYETDKGTTEINFPVSIPSVEIEGLKNEFALQGNQVQITSDYMDLYGFNDTTETSPAKVYIENVDAGYRKEIHCDSCSEKFTSIVIPEDCPDNSLIHFSWHEISGDKTVTIPYRMTDQLMFGDFTGDLGWWNDWGKGLVTDGTKSGDPESLGFGFLRVKGTYDAWSWNSTGFGCNWKWFDASAHPENYVLKFEVATNSSNPFNNYGDNGASGSKNGGYNFTLQAGGEGRCQFDPVSMGINNTYGKWVTVSIPLTDVLKGGSLPTAENQFVALEFVMQPNTADAWNVDHCFGQFRIEPKKY
;
A
#
# COMPACT_ATOMS: atom_id res chain seq x y z
N MET A 1 -68.14 54.78 37.50
CA MET A 1 -67.59 53.83 36.49
C MET A 1 -66.09 54.09 36.39
N LYS A 2 -65.30 53.08 36.82
CA LYS A 2 -63.90 52.73 36.48
C LYS A 2 -62.79 53.82 36.34
N ILE A 3 -61.85 53.81 37.31
CA ILE A 3 -60.36 53.61 37.22
C ILE A 3 -59.56 54.69 36.40
N ASN A 4 -58.36 55.22 36.74
CA ASN A 4 -57.20 54.71 37.50
C ASN A 4 -56.26 55.81 38.03
N ILE A 5 -55.49 55.38 39.03
CA ILE A 5 -54.31 55.97 39.65
C ILE A 5 -53.14 56.11 38.67
N LYS A 6 -52.43 57.25 38.74
CA LYS A 6 -50.96 57.35 38.60
C LYS A 6 -50.53 58.78 38.89
N ASN A 7 -49.94 59.02 40.06
CA ASN A 7 -49.02 60.12 40.26
C ASN A 7 -48.21 59.96 41.56
N ILE A 8 -46.90 60.12 41.40
CA ILE A 8 -45.91 60.62 42.36
C ILE A 8 -45.36 59.58 43.35
N SER A 9 -44.37 58.88 42.80
CA SER A 9 -43.15 58.38 43.43
C SER A 9 -42.73 59.13 44.70
N LEU A 10 -42.70 58.37 45.79
CA LEU A 10 -42.05 58.65 47.04
C LEU A 10 -40.52 58.58 46.84
N SER A 11 -39.89 59.73 46.66
CA SER A 11 -38.44 59.89 46.74
C SER A 11 -37.98 59.69 48.19
N ALA A 12 -36.79 59.11 48.35
CA ALA A 12 -36.01 58.97 49.59
C ALA A 12 -36.29 57.72 50.46
N MET A 13 -35.92 56.53 49.98
CA MET A 13 -35.38 55.44 50.82
C MET A 13 -34.77 54.32 49.97
N ALA A 14 -33.65 54.58 49.29
CA ALA A 14 -32.83 53.53 48.66
C ALA A 14 -31.40 54.04 48.31
N ILE A 15 -30.75 54.79 49.22
CA ILE A 15 -29.38 55.32 48.98
C ILE A 15 -28.27 54.40 49.53
N ILE A 16 -28.57 53.17 49.97
CA ILE A 16 -27.53 52.26 50.48
C ILE A 16 -27.75 50.85 49.92
N ALA A 17 -27.47 50.64 48.62
CA ALA A 17 -27.39 49.29 48.04
C ALA A 17 -26.57 49.19 46.73
N PHE A 18 -25.69 50.15 46.42
CA PHE A 18 -24.82 50.05 45.23
C PHE A 18 -23.33 50.26 45.51
N ALA A 19 -22.89 50.03 46.75
CA ALA A 19 -21.48 49.90 47.08
C ALA A 19 -21.14 48.42 47.33
N SER A 20 -21.34 47.57 46.32
CA SER A 20 -20.75 46.24 46.29
C SER A 20 -20.18 45.97 44.89
N CYS A 21 -18.87 46.17 44.80
CA CYS A 21 -17.94 45.51 43.88
C CYS A 21 -18.27 45.60 42.38
N SER A 22 -18.02 46.75 41.76
CA SER A 22 -17.46 46.73 40.40
C SER A 22 -15.93 46.64 40.50
N ASP A 23 -15.43 45.50 41.01
CA ASP A 23 -14.05 45.11 40.73
C ASP A 23 -14.07 44.48 39.33
N VAL A 24 -13.99 45.35 38.32
CA VAL A 24 -13.72 44.89 36.96
C VAL A 24 -12.25 44.50 36.96
N VAL A 25 -11.99 43.21 37.16
CA VAL A 25 -10.67 42.64 36.93
C VAL A 25 -10.36 42.90 35.45
N ASP A 26 -9.44 43.82 35.19
CA ASP A 26 -8.97 44.13 33.84
C ASP A 26 -8.17 42.90 33.37
N TYR A 27 -8.86 41.95 32.74
CA TYR A 27 -8.23 40.81 32.10
C TYR A 27 -7.47 41.35 30.89
N SER A 28 -6.20 41.70 31.11
CA SER A 28 -5.26 41.88 30.01
C SER A 28 -5.07 40.52 29.34
N VAL A 29 -5.83 40.27 28.27
CA VAL A 29 -5.57 39.14 27.39
C VAL A 29 -4.21 39.44 26.76
N PRO A 30 -3.18 38.61 27.00
CA PRO A 30 -1.87 38.84 26.39
C PRO A 30 -2.05 38.88 24.87
N ASP A 31 -1.46 39.87 24.20
CA ASP A 31 -1.45 39.90 22.74
C ASP A 31 -0.59 38.73 22.24
N ARG A 32 -1.25 37.66 21.81
CA ARG A 32 -0.61 36.44 21.32
C ARG A 32 -0.14 36.54 19.88
N THR A 33 -0.22 37.72 19.27
CA THR A 33 0.12 37.95 17.87
C THR A 33 1.15 39.05 17.65
N SER A 34 1.64 39.67 18.73
CA SER A 34 2.67 40.69 18.66
C SER A 34 4.07 40.08 18.77
N ASN A 35 4.94 40.46 17.83
CA ASN A 35 6.35 40.09 17.80
C ASN A 35 7.21 41.28 18.22
N SER A 36 8.16 41.04 19.12
CA SER A 36 9.10 42.04 19.65
C SER A 36 10.50 41.97 19.03
N GLY A 37 10.80 40.92 18.26
CA GLY A 37 12.09 40.72 17.59
C GLY A 37 12.01 39.67 16.48
N ALA A 38 13.18 39.27 15.95
CA ALA A 38 13.27 38.19 14.97
C ALA A 38 12.72 36.86 15.53
N PRO A 39 12.15 35.99 14.68
CA PRO A 39 11.71 34.66 15.10
C PRO A 39 12.86 33.86 15.69
N ALA A 40 12.59 33.07 16.73
CA ALA A 40 13.55 32.14 17.31
C ALA A 40 12.85 30.81 17.56
N ILE A 41 13.31 29.73 16.94
CA ILE A 41 12.77 28.38 17.12
C ILE A 41 13.54 27.71 18.25
N SER A 42 12.82 27.19 19.25
CA SER A 42 13.42 26.48 20.38
C SER A 42 13.39 24.97 20.20
N GLN A 43 12.23 24.41 19.85
CA GLN A 43 12.01 22.99 19.62
C GLN A 43 10.86 22.78 18.62
N ILE A 44 10.85 21.63 17.95
CA ILE A 44 9.79 21.22 17.04
C ILE A 44 9.26 19.88 17.51
N TYR A 45 7.95 19.67 17.42
CA TYR A 45 7.28 18.46 17.87
C TYR A 45 6.33 17.95 16.79
N ASP A 46 5.98 16.67 16.87
CA ASP A 46 4.82 16.16 16.16
C ASP A 46 3.55 16.81 16.76
N VAL A 47 2.55 17.11 15.93
CA VAL A 47 1.31 17.72 16.42
C VAL A 47 0.55 16.82 17.43
N GLN A 48 0.79 15.51 17.40
CA GLN A 48 0.24 14.56 18.37
C GLN A 48 0.99 14.57 19.71
N ASP A 49 2.23 15.07 19.77
CA ASP A 49 2.99 15.23 21.02
C ASP A 49 2.55 16.50 21.77
N THR A 50 1.37 16.42 22.38
CA THR A 50 0.81 17.48 23.22
C THR A 50 1.56 17.67 24.55
N GLY A 51 2.43 16.72 24.92
CA GLY A 51 3.24 16.76 26.14
C GLY A 51 4.59 17.45 25.94
N TYR A 52 5.01 17.69 24.69
CA TYR A 52 6.29 18.28 24.33
C TYR A 52 7.50 17.47 24.86
N VAL A 53 7.38 16.14 24.84
CA VAL A 53 8.37 15.23 25.43
C VAL A 53 9.39 14.71 24.42
N ALA A 54 9.03 14.65 23.14
CA ALA A 54 9.82 14.04 22.08
C ALA A 54 10.06 15.04 20.94
N PRO A 55 11.05 15.94 21.08
CA PRO A 55 11.36 16.89 20.02
C PRO A 55 11.85 16.18 18.75
N LEU A 56 11.41 16.68 17.61
CA LEU A 56 11.78 16.25 16.28
C LEU A 56 13.07 16.93 15.83
N ASN A 57 14.00 16.14 15.30
CA ASN A 57 15.20 16.63 14.63
C ASN A 57 15.10 16.58 13.09
N GLY A 58 13.89 16.37 12.58
CA GLY A 58 13.57 16.26 11.16
C GLY A 58 12.10 15.87 10.98
N GLY A 59 11.61 15.91 9.76
CA GLY A 59 10.21 15.59 9.44
C GLY A 59 10.06 14.78 8.16
N VAL A 60 8.83 14.42 7.84
CA VAL A 60 8.46 13.78 6.56
C VAL A 60 7.52 14.69 5.78
N LEU A 61 7.47 14.52 4.45
CA LEU A 61 6.51 15.23 3.60
C LEU A 61 5.07 15.06 4.13
N ASN A 62 4.24 16.10 3.95
CA ASN A 62 2.83 16.11 4.38
C ASN A 62 2.61 16.08 5.91
N GLN A 63 3.66 16.00 6.74
CA GLN A 63 3.55 15.99 8.20
C GLN A 63 3.10 17.34 8.74
N MET A 64 2.19 17.32 9.70
CA MET A 64 1.82 18.50 10.49
C MET A 64 2.71 18.58 11.73
N ILE A 65 3.49 19.65 11.86
CA ILE A 65 4.42 19.87 12.97
C ILE A 65 3.98 21.03 13.84
N HIS A 66 4.41 21.00 15.10
CA HIS A 66 4.23 22.07 16.06
C HIS A 66 5.61 22.66 16.42
N ILE A 67 5.85 23.90 16.00
CA ILE A 67 7.05 24.67 16.28
C ILE A 67 6.84 25.49 17.55
N LYS A 68 7.70 25.31 18.54
CA LYS A 68 7.78 26.17 19.72
C LYS A 68 8.92 27.16 19.59
N GLY A 69 8.72 28.37 20.08
CA GLY A 69 9.70 29.44 19.91
C GLY A 69 9.26 30.78 20.48
N GLN A 70 9.76 31.84 19.85
CA GLN A 70 9.42 33.23 20.14
C GLN A 70 9.28 34.01 18.83
N ASN A 71 8.46 35.06 18.84
CA ASN A 71 8.19 35.93 17.70
C ASN A 71 7.74 35.21 16.43
N LEU A 72 6.93 34.16 16.56
CA LEU A 72 6.48 33.33 15.43
C LEU A 72 5.19 33.82 14.75
N ALA A 73 4.46 34.77 15.35
CA ALA A 73 3.20 35.25 14.79
C ALA A 73 3.40 35.94 13.44
N ASN A 74 2.32 36.03 12.64
CA ASN A 74 2.31 36.75 11.36
C ASN A 74 3.42 36.31 10.39
N ALA A 75 3.64 35.00 10.26
CA ALA A 75 4.61 34.43 9.32
C ALA A 75 4.41 34.99 7.90
N LYS A 76 5.50 35.48 7.31
CA LYS A 76 5.54 35.95 5.91
C LYS A 76 6.01 34.88 4.97
N LYS A 77 6.94 34.05 5.43
CA LYS A 77 7.50 32.96 4.66
C LYS A 77 7.96 31.87 5.60
N ILE A 78 7.62 30.63 5.25
CA ILE A 78 8.19 29.44 5.85
C ILE A 78 8.62 28.55 4.69
N ARG A 79 9.82 27.99 4.76
CA ARG A 79 10.38 27.18 3.70
C ARG A 79 11.14 26.01 4.29
N PHE A 80 10.90 24.81 3.76
CA PHE A 80 11.71 23.63 4.01
C PHE A 80 12.51 23.35 2.74
N ASN A 81 13.83 23.23 2.86
CA ASN A 81 14.70 23.13 1.69
C ASN A 81 14.52 24.34 0.76
N ASP A 82 14.12 24.11 -0.49
CA ASP A 82 13.73 25.15 -1.45
C ASP A 82 12.20 25.27 -1.65
N VAL A 83 11.40 24.55 -0.86
CA VAL A 83 9.95 24.47 -1.00
C VAL A 83 9.24 25.40 -0.01
N ASP A 84 8.49 26.38 -0.56
CA ASP A 84 7.70 27.32 0.23
C ASP A 84 6.42 26.67 0.78
N VAL A 85 6.11 26.97 2.03
CA VAL A 85 4.84 26.63 2.70
C VAL A 85 3.79 27.68 2.33
N ASP A 86 2.54 27.25 2.12
CA ASP A 86 1.41 28.18 2.05
C ASP A 86 1.09 28.76 3.44
N VAL A 87 1.66 29.94 3.72
CA VAL A 87 1.48 30.64 5.01
C VAL A 87 0.02 30.95 5.36
N ARG A 88 -0.92 30.92 4.39
CA ARG A 88 -2.36 31.08 4.67
C ARG A 88 -2.95 29.88 5.42
N GLN A 89 -2.27 28.73 5.37
CA GLN A 89 -2.64 27.50 6.08
C GLN A 89 -1.91 27.36 7.42
N VAL A 90 -1.04 28.32 7.76
CA VAL A 90 -0.27 28.30 9.00
C VAL A 90 -1.06 29.01 10.09
N TYR A 91 -1.24 28.32 11.22
CA TYR A 91 -1.71 28.95 12.45
C TYR A 91 -0.49 29.27 13.32
N ALA A 92 -0.30 30.54 13.68
CA ALA A 92 0.84 30.96 14.49
C ALA A 92 0.44 32.03 15.51
N THR A 93 0.99 31.87 16.71
CA THR A 93 1.01 32.86 17.79
C THR A 93 2.45 33.27 18.05
N THR A 94 2.69 34.21 18.96
CA THR A 94 4.04 34.67 19.28
C THR A 94 4.97 33.52 19.71
N ASP A 95 4.45 32.50 20.40
CA ASP A 95 5.28 31.44 21.01
C ASP A 95 5.21 30.08 20.29
N GLU A 96 4.24 29.92 19.38
CA GLU A 96 3.89 28.61 18.80
C GLU A 96 3.40 28.76 17.36
N ALA A 97 3.79 27.84 16.48
CA ALA A 97 3.29 27.76 15.12
C ALA A 97 2.99 26.31 14.70
N TRP A 98 1.88 26.13 14.00
CA TRP A 98 1.44 24.86 13.43
C TRP A 98 1.60 24.93 11.92
N VAL A 99 2.52 24.11 11.42
CA VAL A 99 3.00 24.19 10.05
C VAL A 99 2.90 22.82 9.42
N LYS A 100 2.36 22.75 8.21
CA LYS A 100 2.35 21.52 7.43
C LYS A 100 3.54 21.52 6.48
N ILE A 101 4.38 20.48 6.55
CA ILE A 101 5.46 20.28 5.58
C ILE A 101 4.83 19.98 4.22
N PRO A 102 5.16 20.74 3.15
CA PRO A 102 4.57 20.52 1.83
C PRO A 102 4.86 19.12 1.31
N ARG A 103 3.91 18.52 0.57
CA ARG A 103 4.09 17.23 -0.10
C ARG A 103 4.62 17.44 -1.52
N VAL A 104 5.84 17.96 -1.61
CA VAL A 104 6.52 18.31 -2.87
C VAL A 104 7.99 17.92 -2.74
N ILE A 105 8.55 17.31 -3.77
CA ILE A 105 9.98 16.98 -3.82
C ILE A 105 10.78 18.29 -3.98
N PRO A 106 11.74 18.59 -3.09
CA PRO A 106 12.60 19.76 -3.25
C PRO A 106 13.52 19.61 -4.46
N GLY A 107 13.78 20.71 -5.18
CA GLY A 107 14.80 20.72 -6.23
C GLY A 107 16.22 20.75 -5.66
N VAL A 108 16.37 21.34 -4.48
CA VAL A 108 17.62 21.40 -3.71
C VAL A 108 17.35 21.02 -2.27
N GLN A 109 17.90 19.89 -1.83
CA GLN A 109 17.85 19.48 -0.42
C GLN A 109 19.08 20.03 0.32
N ASN A 110 18.84 21.03 1.17
CA ASN A 110 19.87 21.67 2.02
C ASN A 110 19.61 21.45 3.52
N ASP A 111 18.53 20.76 3.87
CA ASP A 111 18.06 20.45 5.22
C ASP A 111 17.78 21.69 6.09
N ILE A 112 17.45 22.83 5.48
CA ILE A 112 17.15 24.09 6.19
C ILE A 112 15.63 24.31 6.31
N LEU A 113 15.19 24.63 7.52
CA LEU A 113 13.91 25.31 7.78
C LEU A 113 14.17 26.81 7.96
N LEU A 114 13.65 27.61 7.03
CA LEU A 114 13.63 29.06 7.10
C LEU A 114 12.26 29.54 7.61
N TYR A 115 12.26 30.46 8.57
CA TYR A 115 11.06 31.09 9.11
C TYR A 115 11.24 32.62 9.14
N GLU A 116 10.35 33.34 8.48
CA GLU A 116 10.39 34.79 8.32
C GLU A 116 9.11 35.46 8.81
N THR A 117 9.27 36.57 9.53
CA THR A 117 8.19 37.49 9.90
C THR A 117 8.59 38.93 9.52
N ASP A 118 7.69 39.89 9.72
CA ASP A 118 8.00 41.33 9.54
C ASP A 118 9.15 41.83 10.44
N LYS A 119 9.57 41.05 11.44
CA LYS A 119 10.62 41.42 12.40
C LYS A 119 11.97 40.75 12.12
N GLY A 120 12.06 39.88 11.11
CA GLY A 120 13.30 39.23 10.70
C GLY A 120 13.11 37.77 10.32
N THR A 121 14.23 37.08 10.17
CA THR A 121 14.31 35.69 9.70
C THR A 121 15.16 34.85 10.64
N THR A 122 14.85 33.56 10.73
CA THR A 122 15.70 32.54 11.36
C THR A 122 15.78 31.31 10.47
N GLU A 123 16.91 30.62 10.56
CA GLU A 123 17.19 29.38 9.85
C GLU A 123 17.69 28.36 10.84
N ILE A 124 17.16 27.14 10.77
CA ILE A 124 17.66 26.01 11.54
C ILE A 124 17.83 24.78 10.65
N ASN A 125 18.74 23.90 11.04
CA ASN A 125 18.86 22.59 10.41
C ASN A 125 17.65 21.72 10.82
N PHE A 126 16.83 21.35 9.84
CA PHE A 126 15.68 20.47 9.98
C PHE A 126 15.52 19.63 8.72
N PRO A 127 16.17 18.46 8.63
CA PRO A 127 16.07 17.58 7.47
C PRO A 127 14.64 17.09 7.24
N VAL A 128 14.23 17.08 5.98
CA VAL A 128 12.95 16.50 5.54
C VAL A 128 13.25 15.22 4.78
N SER A 129 12.78 14.10 5.31
CA SER A 129 12.92 12.79 4.67
C SER A 129 12.03 12.73 3.42
N ILE A 130 12.67 12.41 2.29
CA ILE A 130 12.04 12.29 0.98
C ILE A 130 11.90 10.79 0.68
N PRO A 131 10.67 10.27 0.46
CA PRO A 131 10.48 8.85 0.23
C PRO A 131 10.93 8.45 -1.18
N SER A 132 11.63 7.33 -1.33
CA SER A 132 11.91 6.73 -2.64
C SER A 132 10.66 6.04 -3.20
N VAL A 133 10.57 5.94 -4.53
CA VAL A 133 9.48 5.20 -5.17
C VAL A 133 9.65 3.70 -4.94
N GLU A 134 8.55 3.03 -4.61
CA GLU A 134 8.49 1.56 -4.52
C GLU A 134 7.52 1.05 -5.58
N ILE A 135 7.95 0.09 -6.40
CA ILE A 135 7.13 -0.58 -7.41
C ILE A 135 7.35 -2.08 -7.24
N GLU A 136 6.33 -2.79 -6.77
CA GLU A 136 6.42 -4.23 -6.50
C GLU A 136 5.97 -5.07 -7.69
N GLY A 137 4.97 -4.60 -8.44
CA GLY A 137 4.39 -5.37 -9.55
C GLY A 137 2.99 -4.89 -9.93
N LEU A 138 2.33 -5.68 -10.76
CA LEU A 138 0.92 -5.49 -11.08
C LEU A 138 0.05 -6.16 -10.01
N LYS A 139 -1.08 -5.54 -9.67
CA LYS A 139 -2.08 -6.17 -8.82
C LYS A 139 -2.65 -7.44 -9.47
N ASN A 140 -2.68 -7.50 -10.80
CA ASN A 140 -3.00 -8.68 -11.61
C ASN A 140 -2.07 -8.73 -12.82
N GLU A 141 -1.00 -9.53 -12.75
CA GLU A 141 -0.02 -9.70 -13.84
C GLU A 141 -0.62 -10.38 -15.08
N PHE A 142 -1.77 -11.05 -14.95
CA PHE A 142 -2.49 -11.71 -16.04
C PHE A 142 -3.70 -10.90 -16.52
N ALA A 143 -3.80 -9.61 -16.18
CA ALA A 143 -4.81 -8.72 -16.71
C ALA A 143 -4.87 -8.83 -18.25
N LEU A 144 -6.08 -8.93 -18.79
CA LEU A 144 -6.27 -9.04 -20.24
C LEU A 144 -5.80 -7.75 -20.94
N GLN A 145 -5.25 -7.90 -22.13
CA GLN A 145 -4.88 -6.77 -22.99
C GLN A 145 -6.08 -5.82 -23.18
N GLY A 146 -5.81 -4.51 -23.23
CA GLY A 146 -6.81 -3.45 -23.28
C GLY A 146 -7.37 -3.04 -21.92
N ASN A 147 -7.18 -3.83 -20.86
CA ASN A 147 -7.69 -3.49 -19.53
C ASN A 147 -6.75 -2.58 -18.75
N GLN A 148 -7.36 -1.76 -17.89
CA GLN A 148 -6.66 -1.04 -16.83
C GLN A 148 -6.28 -2.00 -15.70
N VAL A 149 -5.03 -1.92 -15.25
CA VAL A 149 -4.51 -2.70 -14.12
C VAL A 149 -3.83 -1.77 -13.11
N GLN A 150 -4.11 -2.01 -11.83
CA GLN A 150 -3.45 -1.29 -10.74
C GLN A 150 -2.01 -1.77 -10.57
N ILE A 151 -1.10 -0.84 -10.31
CA ILE A 151 0.27 -1.11 -9.87
C ILE A 151 0.28 -1.16 -8.34
N THR A 152 0.94 -2.17 -7.78
CA THR A 152 1.29 -2.21 -6.36
C THR A 152 2.55 -1.38 -6.17
N SER A 153 2.39 -0.17 -5.65
CA SER A 153 3.45 0.84 -5.58
C SER A 153 3.16 1.89 -4.50
N ASP A 154 4.22 2.55 -4.03
CA ASP A 154 4.14 3.76 -3.22
C ASP A 154 4.92 4.93 -3.85
N TYR A 155 4.44 6.15 -3.57
CA TYR A 155 5.07 7.43 -3.91
C TYR A 155 5.28 7.77 -5.39
N MET A 156 4.82 6.96 -6.35
CA MET A 156 4.93 7.25 -7.78
C MET A 156 4.37 8.65 -8.15
N ASP A 157 3.35 9.13 -7.44
CA ASP A 157 2.71 10.42 -7.72
C ASP A 157 3.61 11.63 -7.47
N LEU A 158 4.69 11.46 -6.70
CA LEU A 158 5.69 12.50 -6.41
C LEU A 158 6.76 12.65 -7.50
N TYR A 159 6.94 11.65 -8.36
CA TYR A 159 8.09 11.53 -9.26
C TYR A 159 7.73 11.64 -10.74
N GLY A 160 6.63 12.34 -11.04
CA GLY A 160 6.25 12.70 -12.41
C GLY A 160 5.57 11.60 -13.21
N PHE A 161 5.20 10.47 -12.61
CA PHE A 161 4.40 9.44 -13.30
C PHE A 161 3.00 9.93 -13.71
N ASN A 162 2.51 11.03 -13.13
CA ASN A 162 1.30 11.73 -13.56
C ASN A 162 1.49 12.64 -14.78
N ASP A 163 2.73 12.96 -15.15
CA ASP A 163 3.03 13.83 -16.28
C ASP A 163 3.04 13.00 -17.57
N THR A 164 2.05 13.25 -18.44
CA THR A 164 1.87 12.59 -19.73
C THR A 164 2.46 13.39 -20.90
N THR A 165 3.18 14.48 -20.60
CA THR A 165 3.87 15.27 -21.62
C THR A 165 5.21 14.64 -22.02
N GLU A 166 5.75 15.05 -23.17
CA GLU A 166 7.08 14.61 -23.63
C GLU A 166 8.22 15.01 -22.67
N THR A 167 7.97 15.94 -21.75
CA THR A 167 8.94 16.44 -20.76
C THR A 167 8.85 15.73 -19.41
N SER A 168 8.02 14.68 -19.30
CA SER A 168 7.89 13.93 -18.06
C SER A 168 9.25 13.42 -17.56
N PRO A 169 9.57 13.62 -16.27
CA PRO A 169 10.80 13.09 -15.68
C PRO A 169 10.72 11.58 -15.43
N ALA A 170 9.53 10.98 -15.58
CA ALA A 170 9.31 9.54 -15.53
C ALA A 170 9.01 8.98 -16.92
N LYS A 171 9.48 7.77 -17.18
CA LYS A 171 9.18 7.03 -18.42
C LYS A 171 8.70 5.64 -18.08
N VAL A 172 7.69 5.20 -18.81
CA VAL A 172 7.17 3.84 -18.74
C VAL A 172 7.05 3.29 -20.16
N TYR A 173 7.55 2.09 -20.38
CA TYR A 173 7.32 1.37 -21.62
C TYR A 173 7.17 -0.12 -21.33
N ILE A 174 6.40 -0.80 -22.19
CA ILE A 174 6.24 -2.24 -22.18
C ILE A 174 6.90 -2.82 -23.42
N GLU A 175 7.69 -3.88 -23.26
CA GLU A 175 8.38 -4.53 -24.37
C GLU A 175 8.39 -6.05 -24.27
N ASN A 176 8.44 -6.69 -25.44
CA ASN A 176 8.79 -8.08 -25.61
C ASN A 176 9.83 -8.15 -26.71
N VAL A 177 11.08 -8.43 -26.33
CA VAL A 177 12.23 -8.42 -27.22
C VAL A 177 12.10 -9.50 -28.29
N ASP A 178 11.66 -10.70 -27.92
CA ASP A 178 11.53 -11.85 -28.82
C ASP A 178 10.44 -11.63 -29.87
N ALA A 179 9.37 -10.92 -29.52
CA ALA A 179 8.29 -10.53 -30.42
C ALA A 179 8.59 -9.24 -31.21
N GLY A 180 9.70 -8.56 -30.94
CA GLY A 180 10.03 -7.26 -31.55
C GLY A 180 9.03 -6.15 -31.20
N TYR A 181 8.39 -6.24 -30.03
CA TYR A 181 7.34 -5.34 -29.58
C TYR A 181 7.86 -4.35 -28.53
N ARG A 182 7.54 -3.07 -28.69
CA ARG A 182 7.81 -2.03 -27.69
C ARG A 182 6.81 -0.89 -27.83
N LYS A 183 6.26 -0.45 -26.70
CA LYS A 183 5.30 0.67 -26.67
C LYS A 183 5.51 1.51 -25.41
N GLU A 184 5.65 2.82 -25.61
CA GLU A 184 5.57 3.76 -24.49
C GLU A 184 4.13 3.78 -23.97
N ILE A 185 3.99 3.76 -22.64
CA ILE A 185 2.72 3.81 -21.94
C ILE A 185 2.81 4.87 -20.84
N HIS A 186 1.66 5.27 -20.30
CA HIS A 186 1.59 6.23 -19.22
C HIS A 186 0.85 5.63 -18.03
N CYS A 187 1.18 6.11 -16.84
CA CYS A 187 0.38 5.82 -15.66
C CYS A 187 -0.92 6.62 -15.72
N ASP A 188 -2.03 5.93 -15.53
CA ASP A 188 -3.35 6.51 -15.35
C ASP A 188 -3.68 6.65 -13.87
N SER A 189 -4.38 7.75 -13.52
CA SER A 189 -4.89 7.99 -12.18
C SER A 189 -3.83 7.86 -11.06
N CYS A 190 -2.61 8.34 -11.29
CA CYS A 190 -1.53 8.24 -10.31
C CYS A 190 -1.78 9.21 -9.13
N SER A 191 -1.77 8.68 -7.92
CA SER A 191 -2.07 9.38 -6.68
C SER A 191 -1.35 8.69 -5.53
N GLU A 192 -1.36 9.30 -4.36
CA GLU A 192 -0.76 8.72 -3.15
C GLU A 192 -1.24 7.30 -2.81
N LYS A 193 -2.45 6.91 -3.24
CA LYS A 193 -3.07 5.62 -2.85
C LYS A 193 -3.31 4.68 -4.02
N PHE A 194 -3.13 5.15 -5.24
CA PHE A 194 -3.55 4.42 -6.43
C PHE A 194 -2.74 4.89 -7.62
N THR A 195 -2.17 3.94 -8.34
CA THR A 195 -1.55 4.14 -9.64
C THR A 195 -1.97 2.97 -10.53
N SER A 196 -2.25 3.24 -11.80
CA SER A 196 -2.61 2.21 -12.76
C SER A 196 -1.97 2.46 -14.10
N ILE A 197 -2.03 1.47 -14.98
CA ILE A 197 -1.67 1.56 -16.40
C ILE A 197 -2.74 0.83 -17.21
N VAL A 198 -2.88 1.16 -18.49
CA VAL A 198 -3.64 0.36 -19.44
C VAL A 198 -2.67 -0.54 -20.20
N ILE A 199 -2.92 -1.84 -20.18
CA ILE A 199 -2.15 -2.78 -21.01
C ILE A 199 -2.59 -2.57 -22.47
N PRO A 200 -1.67 -2.35 -23.42
CA PRO A 200 -2.04 -2.22 -24.82
C PRO A 200 -2.78 -3.45 -25.37
N GLU A 201 -3.78 -3.24 -26.22
CA GLU A 201 -4.57 -4.32 -26.86
C GLU A 201 -3.71 -5.31 -27.66
N ASP A 202 -2.62 -4.80 -28.25
CA ASP A 202 -1.66 -5.53 -29.07
C ASP A 202 -0.47 -6.09 -28.30
N CYS A 203 -0.47 -5.96 -26.96
CA CYS A 203 0.65 -6.42 -26.14
C CYS A 203 0.75 -7.95 -26.15
N PRO A 204 1.88 -8.52 -26.59
CA PRO A 204 2.10 -9.96 -26.52
C PRO A 204 2.26 -10.42 -25.07
N ASP A 205 1.93 -11.69 -24.83
CA ASP A 205 2.28 -12.37 -23.58
C ASP A 205 3.81 -12.39 -23.38
N ASN A 206 4.26 -12.62 -22.15
CA ASN A 206 5.68 -12.63 -21.77
C ASN A 206 6.39 -11.29 -22.01
N SER A 207 5.70 -10.18 -21.74
CA SER A 207 6.28 -8.83 -21.85
C SER A 207 6.80 -8.34 -20.50
N LEU A 208 7.74 -7.39 -20.54
CA LEU A 208 8.26 -6.69 -19.37
C LEU A 208 7.85 -5.22 -19.42
N ILE A 209 7.54 -4.66 -18.26
CA ILE A 209 7.19 -3.24 -18.08
C ILE A 209 8.33 -2.57 -17.35
N HIS A 210 8.91 -1.55 -17.99
CA HIS A 210 10.07 -0.84 -17.51
C HIS A 210 9.67 0.56 -17.05
N PHE A 211 10.10 0.91 -15.85
CA PHE A 211 9.91 2.21 -15.22
C PHE A 211 11.27 2.85 -15.04
N SER A 212 11.40 4.15 -15.34
CA SER A 212 12.58 4.94 -15.02
C SER A 212 12.18 6.33 -14.54
N TRP A 213 12.85 6.85 -13.50
CA TRP A 213 12.60 8.16 -12.92
C TRP A 213 13.88 8.73 -12.28
N HIS A 214 13.84 9.99 -11.89
CA HIS A 214 14.95 10.66 -11.19
C HIS A 214 14.59 10.91 -9.72
N GLU A 215 15.46 10.49 -8.81
CA GLU A 215 15.41 10.89 -7.40
C GLU A 215 16.59 11.81 -7.07
N ILE A 216 16.55 12.47 -5.90
CA ILE A 216 17.70 13.26 -5.40
C ILE A 216 18.97 12.40 -5.32
N SER A 217 18.82 11.09 -5.07
CA SER A 217 19.92 10.12 -5.01
C SER A 217 20.43 9.66 -6.39
N GLY A 218 19.83 10.14 -7.48
CA GLY A 218 20.15 9.79 -8.87
C GLY A 218 19.04 9.02 -9.58
N ASP A 219 19.33 8.62 -10.82
CA ASP A 219 18.40 7.91 -11.68
C ASP A 219 18.09 6.51 -11.15
N LYS A 220 16.82 6.10 -11.27
CA LYS A 220 16.30 4.81 -10.83
C LYS A 220 15.57 4.10 -11.95
N THR A 221 15.56 2.78 -11.88
CA THR A 221 14.81 1.92 -12.80
C THR A 221 14.23 0.71 -12.07
N VAL A 222 13.05 0.26 -12.49
CA VAL A 222 12.45 -1.01 -12.09
C VAL A 222 11.83 -1.68 -13.32
N THR A 223 11.94 -3.01 -13.38
CA THR A 223 11.27 -3.83 -14.38
C THR A 223 10.33 -4.80 -13.67
N ILE A 224 9.08 -4.90 -14.15
CA ILE A 224 8.08 -5.87 -13.63
C ILE A 224 7.51 -6.70 -14.78
N PRO A 225 7.11 -7.96 -14.52
CA PRO A 225 6.59 -8.84 -15.55
C PRO A 225 5.12 -8.57 -15.89
N TYR A 226 4.75 -8.89 -17.13
CA TYR A 226 3.38 -8.96 -17.60
C TYR A 226 3.13 -10.30 -18.30
N ARG A 227 2.20 -11.07 -17.75
CA ARG A 227 1.61 -12.27 -18.36
C ARG A 227 2.65 -13.28 -18.85
N MET A 228 3.53 -13.73 -17.93
CA MET A 228 4.61 -14.71 -18.18
C MET A 228 4.06 -16.14 -18.36
N THR A 229 3.36 -16.36 -19.47
CA THR A 229 2.79 -17.65 -19.90
C THR A 229 3.82 -18.75 -20.12
N ASP A 230 5.04 -18.40 -20.52
CA ASP A 230 6.15 -19.35 -20.71
C ASP A 230 6.65 -19.92 -19.37
N GLN A 231 6.39 -19.23 -18.26
CA GLN A 231 6.71 -19.66 -16.89
C GLN A 231 5.59 -20.47 -16.22
N LEU A 232 4.46 -20.71 -16.87
CA LEU A 232 3.37 -21.51 -16.30
C LEU A 232 3.81 -22.95 -16.00
N MET A 233 3.39 -23.44 -14.84
CA MET A 233 3.61 -24.82 -14.39
C MET A 233 2.59 -25.80 -14.96
N PHE A 234 1.33 -25.39 -15.05
CA PHE A 234 0.22 -26.32 -15.33
C PHE A 234 -0.66 -25.89 -16.52
N GLY A 235 -0.29 -24.81 -17.23
CA GLY A 235 -1.05 -24.29 -18.37
C GLY A 235 -2.53 -24.11 -18.04
N ASP A 236 -3.39 -24.80 -18.80
CA ASP A 236 -4.86 -24.82 -18.65
C ASP A 236 -5.39 -25.91 -17.71
N PHE A 237 -4.52 -26.57 -16.97
CA PHE A 237 -4.86 -27.80 -16.24
C PHE A 237 -5.41 -28.92 -17.13
N THR A 238 -5.01 -28.93 -18.41
CA THR A 238 -5.37 -29.96 -19.39
C THR A 238 -4.33 -31.08 -19.43
N GLY A 239 -4.73 -32.25 -19.90
CA GLY A 239 -3.86 -33.43 -19.98
C GLY A 239 -3.73 -34.20 -18.66
N ASP A 240 -2.70 -35.03 -18.57
CA ASP A 240 -2.37 -35.79 -17.36
C ASP A 240 -1.33 -35.03 -16.52
N LEU A 241 -1.81 -34.39 -15.45
CA LEU A 241 -0.97 -33.70 -14.46
C LEU A 241 -0.59 -34.60 -13.28
N GLY A 242 -0.86 -35.90 -13.34
CA GLY A 242 -0.60 -36.81 -12.21
C GLY A 242 -1.44 -36.48 -10.98
N TRP A 243 -2.72 -36.15 -11.19
CA TRP A 243 -3.66 -35.80 -10.12
C TRP A 243 -3.71 -36.90 -9.05
N TRP A 244 -3.56 -36.53 -7.77
CA TRP A 244 -3.60 -37.48 -6.66
C TRP A 244 -5.00 -38.03 -6.38
N ASN A 245 -6.05 -37.28 -6.73
CA ASN A 245 -7.44 -37.68 -6.49
C ASN A 245 -8.43 -36.96 -7.41
N ASP A 246 -9.62 -37.54 -7.53
CA ASP A 246 -10.72 -37.00 -8.35
C ASP A 246 -11.29 -35.69 -7.79
N TRP A 247 -11.17 -35.44 -6.48
CA TRP A 247 -11.60 -34.17 -5.88
C TRP A 247 -10.83 -33.00 -6.50
N GLY A 248 -9.49 -33.05 -6.49
CA GLY A 248 -8.65 -32.00 -7.08
C GLY A 248 -8.90 -31.81 -8.57
N LYS A 249 -8.97 -32.93 -9.31
CA LYS A 249 -9.29 -32.92 -10.76
C LYS A 249 -10.65 -32.27 -11.04
N GLY A 250 -11.64 -32.48 -10.16
CA GLY A 250 -12.98 -31.91 -10.26
C GLY A 250 -13.07 -30.40 -10.01
N LEU A 251 -12.02 -29.77 -9.46
CA LEU A 251 -11.97 -28.33 -9.20
C LEU A 251 -11.74 -27.50 -10.47
N VAL A 252 -11.26 -28.13 -11.54
CA VAL A 252 -10.85 -27.42 -12.77
C VAL A 252 -12.07 -26.81 -13.49
N THR A 253 -11.92 -25.56 -13.90
CA THR A 253 -12.87 -24.83 -14.75
C THR A 253 -12.14 -23.91 -15.72
N ASP A 254 -12.80 -23.50 -16.79
CA ASP A 254 -12.29 -22.60 -17.84
C ASP A 254 -12.86 -21.17 -17.72
N GLY A 255 -13.71 -20.93 -16.72
CA GLY A 255 -14.38 -19.66 -16.49
C GLY A 255 -15.73 -19.52 -17.21
N THR A 256 -16.19 -20.55 -17.94
CA THR A 256 -17.47 -20.52 -18.65
C THR A 256 -18.66 -20.94 -17.77
N LYS A 257 -18.41 -21.54 -16.59
CA LYS A 257 -19.48 -21.99 -15.70
C LYS A 257 -20.12 -20.80 -14.98
N SER A 258 -21.42 -20.93 -14.69
CA SER A 258 -22.16 -19.88 -14.00
C SER A 258 -21.52 -19.52 -12.65
N GLY A 259 -21.28 -18.22 -12.46
CA GLY A 259 -20.67 -17.65 -11.26
C GLY A 259 -19.16 -17.89 -11.14
N ASP A 260 -18.47 -18.37 -12.18
CA ASP A 260 -17.01 -18.28 -12.26
C ASP A 260 -16.59 -16.79 -12.36
N PRO A 261 -15.40 -16.41 -11.86
CA PRO A 261 -14.81 -15.12 -12.16
C PRO A 261 -14.50 -15.01 -13.67
N GLU A 262 -14.25 -13.79 -14.14
CA GLU A 262 -13.79 -13.54 -15.51
C GLU A 262 -12.54 -14.37 -15.81
N SER A 263 -12.57 -15.16 -16.90
CA SER A 263 -11.42 -15.98 -17.28
C SER A 263 -10.24 -15.10 -17.67
N LEU A 264 -9.03 -15.45 -17.21
CA LEU A 264 -7.79 -14.81 -17.62
C LEU A 264 -7.23 -15.39 -18.94
N GLY A 265 -8.04 -16.18 -19.65
CA GLY A 265 -7.66 -16.90 -20.86
C GLY A 265 -7.06 -18.28 -20.59
N PHE A 266 -7.15 -18.76 -19.36
CA PHE A 266 -6.58 -20.04 -18.93
C PHE A 266 -7.49 -20.78 -17.96
N GLY A 267 -7.35 -22.11 -17.91
CA GLY A 267 -7.97 -22.93 -16.88
C GLY A 267 -7.51 -22.58 -15.47
N PHE A 268 -8.37 -22.78 -14.47
CA PHE A 268 -8.08 -22.53 -13.06
C PHE A 268 -8.84 -23.48 -12.13
N LEU A 269 -8.43 -23.54 -10.87
CA LEU A 269 -9.07 -24.31 -9.81
C LEU A 269 -10.11 -23.46 -9.12
N ARG A 270 -11.32 -23.97 -8.92
CA ARG A 270 -12.37 -23.34 -8.10
C ARG A 270 -12.76 -24.23 -6.93
N VAL A 271 -12.34 -23.83 -5.73
CA VAL A 271 -12.75 -24.47 -4.48
C VAL A 271 -14.06 -23.83 -4.03
N LYS A 272 -15.17 -24.55 -4.22
CA LYS A 272 -16.50 -24.07 -3.85
C LYS A 272 -17.25 -25.09 -2.99
N GLY A 273 -17.87 -24.63 -1.91
CA GLY A 273 -18.73 -25.44 -1.05
C GLY A 273 -18.59 -25.13 0.43
N THR A 274 -19.25 -25.95 1.24
CA THR A 274 -19.12 -25.96 2.69
C THR A 274 -18.20 -27.10 3.10
N TYR A 275 -17.18 -26.78 3.89
CA TYR A 275 -16.17 -27.72 4.35
C TYR A 275 -16.17 -27.78 5.87
N ASP A 276 -16.25 -28.99 6.42
CA ASP A 276 -16.36 -29.19 7.86
C ASP A 276 -15.17 -28.60 8.62
N ALA A 277 -15.44 -28.16 9.84
CA ALA A 277 -14.41 -27.70 10.78
C ALA A 277 -13.29 -28.73 10.90
N TRP A 278 -12.04 -28.29 10.83
CA TRP A 278 -10.84 -29.14 10.93
C TRP A 278 -10.67 -30.18 9.82
N SER A 279 -11.50 -30.15 8.77
CA SER A 279 -11.38 -31.11 7.66
C SER A 279 -10.06 -30.94 6.90
N TRP A 280 -9.49 -32.06 6.46
CA TRP A 280 -8.27 -32.06 5.65
C TRP A 280 -8.64 -32.29 4.19
N ASN A 281 -8.61 -31.24 3.37
CA ASN A 281 -8.90 -31.31 1.94
C ASN A 281 -7.61 -31.07 1.18
N SER A 282 -7.08 -32.11 0.55
CA SER A 282 -5.79 -32.04 -0.13
C SER A 282 -5.80 -32.76 -1.46
N THR A 283 -4.96 -32.28 -2.37
CA THR A 283 -4.66 -32.92 -3.65
C THR A 283 -3.24 -32.56 -4.06
N GLY A 284 -2.80 -33.11 -5.18
CA GLY A 284 -1.55 -32.72 -5.80
C GLY A 284 -1.60 -32.97 -7.30
N PHE A 285 -0.80 -32.19 -8.00
CA PHE A 285 -0.67 -32.18 -9.46
C PHE A 285 0.70 -31.60 -9.79
N GLY A 286 1.28 -31.99 -10.92
CA GLY A 286 2.67 -31.68 -11.21
C GLY A 286 2.97 -31.53 -12.68
N CYS A 287 4.24 -31.22 -12.93
CA CYS A 287 4.81 -31.12 -14.26
C CYS A 287 6.25 -31.64 -14.25
N ASN A 288 6.80 -31.88 -15.44
CA ASN A 288 8.24 -32.07 -15.58
C ASN A 288 8.93 -30.73 -15.32
N TRP A 289 9.87 -30.72 -14.37
CA TRP A 289 10.58 -29.52 -13.98
C TRP A 289 11.48 -28.99 -15.10
N LYS A 290 11.43 -27.68 -15.34
CA LYS A 290 12.22 -26.99 -16.38
C LYS A 290 13.01 -25.77 -15.90
N TRP A 291 12.81 -25.31 -14.66
CA TRP A 291 13.46 -24.10 -14.13
C TRP A 291 14.77 -24.44 -13.43
N PHE A 292 15.81 -24.83 -14.18
CA PHE A 292 17.06 -25.29 -13.59
C PHE A 292 17.86 -24.20 -12.87
N ASP A 293 17.76 -22.94 -13.30
CA ASP A 293 18.37 -21.83 -12.56
C ASP A 293 17.71 -21.65 -11.19
N ALA A 294 16.37 -21.76 -11.12
CA ALA A 294 15.63 -21.76 -9.86
C ALA A 294 15.99 -22.96 -8.96
N SER A 295 16.42 -24.08 -9.52
CA SER A 295 16.96 -25.21 -8.75
C SER A 295 18.31 -24.88 -8.11
N ALA A 296 19.17 -24.14 -8.81
CA ALA A 296 20.49 -23.74 -8.33
C ALA A 296 20.44 -22.55 -7.36
N HIS A 297 19.48 -21.64 -7.59
CA HIS A 297 19.36 -20.35 -6.90
C HIS A 297 17.92 -20.09 -6.40
N PRO A 298 17.30 -20.99 -5.63
CA PRO A 298 15.90 -20.84 -5.21
C PRO A 298 15.64 -19.55 -4.41
N GLU A 299 16.65 -18.98 -3.76
CA GLU A 299 16.60 -17.70 -3.08
C GLU A 299 16.31 -16.51 -4.01
N ASN A 300 16.52 -16.65 -5.31
CA ASN A 300 16.27 -15.62 -6.32
C ASN A 300 14.93 -15.79 -7.03
N TYR A 301 14.12 -16.79 -6.66
CA TYR A 301 12.88 -17.14 -7.35
C TYR A 301 11.66 -17.13 -6.42
N VAL A 302 10.49 -17.05 -7.03
CA VAL A 302 9.17 -17.08 -6.39
C VAL A 302 8.26 -18.06 -7.12
N LEU A 303 7.33 -18.66 -6.36
CA LEU A 303 6.09 -19.21 -6.90
C LEU A 303 5.09 -18.05 -6.97
N LYS A 304 4.59 -17.75 -8.16
CA LYS A 304 3.45 -16.84 -8.35
C LYS A 304 2.21 -17.61 -8.79
N PHE A 305 1.04 -17.04 -8.49
CA PHE A 305 -0.26 -17.51 -8.96
C PHE A 305 -1.28 -16.39 -8.86
N GLU A 306 -2.38 -16.52 -9.60
CA GLU A 306 -3.53 -15.62 -9.49
C GLU A 306 -4.56 -16.21 -8.54
N VAL A 307 -5.19 -15.34 -7.75
CA VAL A 307 -6.23 -15.70 -6.80
C VAL A 307 -7.45 -14.81 -6.94
N ALA A 308 -8.65 -15.39 -6.79
CA ALA A 308 -9.89 -14.62 -6.71
C ALA A 308 -10.85 -15.22 -5.67
N THR A 309 -11.59 -14.37 -4.96
CA THR A 309 -12.67 -14.79 -4.05
C THR A 309 -14.00 -14.29 -4.57
N ASN A 310 -15.07 -15.07 -4.36
CA ASN A 310 -16.42 -14.51 -4.46
C ASN A 310 -16.58 -13.38 -3.42
N SER A 311 -17.22 -12.28 -3.79
CA SER A 311 -17.42 -11.13 -2.89
C SER A 311 -18.10 -11.48 -1.57
N SER A 312 -18.96 -12.51 -1.55
CA SER A 312 -19.67 -12.99 -0.35
C SER A 312 -18.91 -14.07 0.42
N ASN A 313 -17.79 -14.55 -0.10
CA ASN A 313 -16.94 -15.58 0.50
C ASN A 313 -15.51 -15.06 0.54
N PRO A 314 -15.19 -14.09 1.43
CA PRO A 314 -13.81 -13.68 1.66
C PRO A 314 -12.96 -14.84 2.18
N PHE A 315 -11.65 -14.70 2.09
CA PHE A 315 -10.75 -15.62 2.75
C PHE A 315 -11.03 -15.66 4.26
N ASN A 316 -11.10 -16.87 4.81
CA ASN A 316 -11.26 -17.03 6.24
C ASN A 316 -9.99 -16.57 6.96
N ASN A 317 -10.14 -15.70 7.95
CA ASN A 317 -9.05 -15.44 8.89
C ASN A 317 -8.92 -16.63 9.81
N TYR A 318 -7.87 -17.41 9.57
CA TYR A 318 -7.65 -18.67 10.23
C TYR A 318 -6.78 -18.52 11.50
N GLY A 319 -6.20 -17.34 11.78
CA GLY A 319 -5.51 -17.02 13.03
C GLY A 319 -4.30 -17.92 13.39
N ASP A 320 -3.76 -17.69 14.59
CA ASP A 320 -2.57 -18.34 15.15
C ASP A 320 -2.92 -19.54 16.05
N ASN A 321 -3.69 -20.49 15.50
CA ASN A 321 -4.31 -21.59 16.26
C ASN A 321 -3.43 -22.86 16.38
N GLY A 322 -2.15 -22.79 15.99
CA GLY A 322 -1.16 -23.85 16.08
C GLY A 322 -0.42 -23.89 17.42
N ALA A 323 0.45 -24.89 17.58
CA ALA A 323 1.31 -25.00 18.75
C ALA A 323 2.17 -23.73 18.92
N SER A 324 2.25 -23.21 20.14
CA SER A 324 2.97 -21.98 20.48
C SER A 324 2.51 -20.73 19.72
N GLY A 325 1.25 -20.67 19.27
CA GLY A 325 0.73 -19.53 18.50
C GLY A 325 1.25 -19.50 17.07
N SER A 326 1.61 -20.66 16.51
CA SER A 326 1.92 -20.76 15.09
C SER A 326 0.65 -20.72 14.25
N LYS A 327 0.75 -20.26 13.01
CA LYS A 327 -0.33 -20.43 12.04
C LYS A 327 -0.45 -21.92 11.69
N ASN A 328 -1.67 -22.44 11.73
CA ASN A 328 -1.95 -23.85 11.45
C ASN A 328 -3.25 -23.95 10.64
N GLY A 329 -3.28 -24.70 9.54
CA GLY A 329 -4.44 -24.81 8.65
C GLY A 329 -4.41 -23.83 7.47
N GLY A 330 -5.58 -23.42 6.96
CA GLY A 330 -5.68 -22.53 5.81
C GLY A 330 -5.25 -23.17 4.50
N TYR A 331 -4.73 -22.35 3.58
CA TYR A 331 -4.23 -22.81 2.29
C TYR A 331 -2.75 -23.15 2.39
N ASN A 332 -2.33 -24.27 1.79
CA ASN A 332 -0.92 -24.60 1.64
C ASN A 332 -0.60 -24.95 0.19
N PHE A 333 0.55 -24.44 -0.28
CA PHE A 333 1.11 -24.68 -1.60
C PHE A 333 2.55 -25.12 -1.44
N THR A 334 2.81 -26.43 -1.48
CA THR A 334 4.15 -26.96 -1.18
C THR A 334 4.65 -27.80 -2.35
N LEU A 335 5.86 -27.51 -2.84
CA LEU A 335 6.48 -28.35 -3.86
C LEU A 335 7.02 -29.62 -3.20
N GLN A 336 6.60 -30.77 -3.71
CA GLN A 336 7.01 -32.09 -3.23
C GLN A 336 8.43 -32.41 -3.75
N ALA A 337 9.40 -31.76 -3.11
CA ALA A 337 10.82 -31.79 -3.45
C ALA A 337 11.70 -32.29 -2.29
N GLY A 338 11.13 -33.11 -1.40
CA GLY A 338 11.85 -33.71 -0.26
C GLY A 338 12.09 -32.79 0.93
N GLY A 339 11.42 -31.64 1.01
CA GLY A 339 11.48 -30.73 2.15
C GLY A 339 10.62 -31.17 3.35
N GLU A 340 10.83 -30.53 4.49
CA GLU A 340 10.10 -30.81 5.73
C GLU A 340 9.05 -29.73 6.04
N GLY A 341 7.78 -30.13 6.06
CA GLY A 341 6.65 -29.26 6.42
C GLY A 341 5.91 -28.71 5.20
N ARG A 342 5.07 -27.70 5.44
CA ARG A 342 4.23 -27.09 4.40
C ARG A 342 4.41 -25.58 4.33
N CYS A 343 4.32 -25.04 3.13
CA CYS A 343 4.26 -23.62 2.88
C CYS A 343 2.82 -23.16 2.91
N GLN A 344 2.49 -22.39 3.94
CA GLN A 344 1.16 -21.84 4.12
C GLN A 344 1.04 -20.52 3.36
N PHE A 345 -0.03 -20.38 2.58
CA PHE A 345 -0.44 -19.12 1.96
C PHE A 345 -1.41 -18.39 2.90
N ASP A 346 -1.01 -17.21 3.38
CA ASP A 346 -1.81 -16.36 4.26
C ASP A 346 -2.33 -15.10 3.56
N PRO A 347 -3.48 -15.20 2.88
CA PRO A 347 -4.07 -14.06 2.20
C PRO A 347 -4.40 -12.90 3.15
N VAL A 348 -4.84 -13.19 4.39
CA VAL A 348 -5.29 -12.13 5.32
C VAL A 348 -4.11 -11.31 5.81
N SER A 349 -3.02 -11.97 6.21
CA SER A 349 -1.79 -11.26 6.61
C SER A 349 -1.13 -10.53 5.45
N MET A 350 -1.36 -10.97 4.22
CA MET A 350 -0.91 -10.30 2.99
C MET A 350 -1.86 -9.16 2.54
N GLY A 351 -2.91 -8.84 3.31
CA GLY A 351 -3.88 -7.78 2.96
C GLY A 351 -4.91 -8.17 1.89
N ILE A 352 -4.95 -9.44 1.48
CA ILE A 352 -5.82 -10.02 0.44
C ILE A 352 -7.01 -10.71 1.12
N ASN A 353 -7.73 -10.03 2.01
CA ASN A 353 -8.87 -10.64 2.72
C ASN A 353 -10.03 -10.99 1.76
N ASN A 354 -10.28 -10.13 0.76
CA ASN A 354 -11.31 -10.34 -0.26
C ASN A 354 -10.87 -9.65 -1.54
N THR A 355 -11.02 -10.32 -2.68
CA THR A 355 -10.72 -9.75 -3.99
C THR A 355 -11.97 -9.29 -4.74
N TYR A 356 -13.16 -9.50 -4.16
CA TYR A 356 -14.45 -9.05 -4.69
C TYR A 356 -14.71 -9.52 -6.14
N GLY A 357 -14.34 -10.77 -6.45
CA GLY A 357 -14.50 -11.38 -7.76
C GLY A 357 -13.46 -10.94 -8.79
N LYS A 358 -12.44 -10.18 -8.38
CA LYS A 358 -11.31 -9.79 -9.24
C LYS A 358 -10.10 -10.66 -8.97
N TRP A 359 -9.29 -10.88 -10.00
CA TRP A 359 -8.03 -11.61 -9.85
C TRP A 359 -6.95 -10.72 -9.25
N VAL A 360 -6.13 -11.32 -8.39
CA VAL A 360 -4.99 -10.70 -7.72
C VAL A 360 -3.80 -11.62 -7.81
N THR A 361 -2.63 -11.08 -8.11
CA THR A 361 -1.38 -11.83 -8.15
C THR A 361 -0.82 -12.01 -6.74
N VAL A 362 -0.42 -13.24 -6.43
CA VAL A 362 0.28 -13.60 -5.20
C VAL A 362 1.68 -14.06 -5.56
N SER A 363 2.67 -13.68 -4.74
CA SER A 363 4.06 -14.08 -4.86
C SER A 363 4.55 -14.65 -3.54
N ILE A 364 5.10 -15.86 -3.56
CA ILE A 364 5.67 -16.55 -2.39
C ILE A 364 7.13 -16.93 -2.71
N PRO A 365 8.11 -16.62 -1.84
CA PRO A 365 9.49 -17.04 -2.04
C PRO A 365 9.60 -18.55 -2.29
N LEU A 366 10.35 -18.95 -3.33
CA LEU A 366 10.48 -20.36 -3.68
C LEU A 366 11.10 -21.18 -2.55
N THR A 367 12.03 -20.60 -1.79
CA THR A 367 12.60 -21.20 -0.56
C THR A 367 11.53 -21.61 0.45
N ASP A 368 10.47 -20.81 0.59
CA ASP A 368 9.39 -21.08 1.52
C ASP A 368 8.52 -22.23 1.02
N VAL A 369 8.24 -22.25 -0.29
CA VAL A 369 7.49 -23.32 -0.97
C VAL A 369 8.23 -24.67 -0.92
N LEU A 370 9.56 -24.65 -0.91
CA LEU A 370 10.41 -25.85 -0.87
C LEU A 370 10.57 -26.44 0.53
N LYS A 371 10.46 -25.61 1.59
CA LYS A 371 10.64 -26.05 2.98
C LYS A 371 11.95 -26.84 3.20
N GLY A 372 13.05 -26.37 2.60
CA GLY A 372 14.36 -27.02 2.66
C GLY A 372 14.56 -28.19 1.69
N GLY A 373 13.57 -28.49 0.84
CA GLY A 373 13.69 -29.47 -0.25
C GLY A 373 14.62 -29.01 -1.37
N SER A 374 14.95 -29.93 -2.27
CA SER A 374 15.83 -29.68 -3.42
C SER A 374 15.12 -30.00 -4.74
N LEU A 375 15.16 -29.04 -5.66
CA LEU A 375 14.51 -29.18 -6.97
C LEU A 375 15.38 -29.97 -7.95
N PRO A 376 14.76 -30.62 -8.95
CA PRO A 376 15.47 -31.25 -10.05
C PRO A 376 16.51 -30.38 -10.73
N THR A 377 17.66 -30.97 -11.05
CA THR A 377 18.74 -30.33 -11.82
C THR A 377 18.90 -30.94 -13.21
N ALA A 378 18.01 -31.86 -13.59
CA ALA A 378 18.00 -32.52 -14.89
C ALA A 378 16.57 -32.61 -15.45
N GLU A 379 16.48 -32.71 -16.78
CA GLU A 379 15.22 -32.84 -17.51
C GLU A 379 14.45 -34.12 -17.14
N ASN A 380 13.15 -34.12 -17.45
CA ASN A 380 12.24 -35.27 -17.28
C ASN A 380 12.09 -35.76 -15.83
N GLN A 381 12.32 -34.88 -14.85
CA GLN A 381 12.04 -35.14 -13.46
C GLN A 381 10.73 -34.45 -13.06
N PHE A 382 9.79 -35.25 -12.57
CA PHE A 382 8.46 -34.77 -12.18
C PHE A 382 8.48 -34.12 -10.80
N VAL A 383 7.85 -32.95 -10.68
CA VAL A 383 7.63 -32.25 -9.41
C VAL A 383 6.15 -31.96 -9.25
N ALA A 384 5.58 -32.37 -8.13
CA ALA A 384 4.20 -32.08 -7.77
C ALA A 384 4.12 -30.85 -6.87
N LEU A 385 3.07 -30.06 -7.02
CA LEU A 385 2.59 -29.09 -6.05
C LEU A 385 1.48 -29.75 -5.22
N GLU A 386 1.68 -29.86 -3.90
CA GLU A 386 0.61 -30.18 -2.96
C GLU A 386 -0.25 -28.94 -2.74
N PHE A 387 -1.55 -29.09 -2.97
CA PHE A 387 -2.57 -28.11 -2.65
C PHE A 387 -3.34 -28.62 -1.42
N VAL A 388 -3.38 -27.83 -0.35
CA VAL A 388 -4.20 -28.12 0.84
C VAL A 388 -5.13 -26.94 1.11
N MET A 389 -6.37 -27.25 1.46
CA MET A 389 -7.32 -26.34 2.10
C MET A 389 -7.84 -27.00 3.37
N GLN A 390 -7.46 -26.43 4.52
CA GLN A 390 -7.80 -26.96 5.83
C GLN A 390 -8.55 -25.90 6.65
N PRO A 391 -9.88 -26.01 6.79
CA PRO A 391 -10.60 -25.26 7.80
C PRO A 391 -9.98 -25.52 9.17
N ASN A 392 -9.76 -24.47 9.96
CA ASN A 392 -9.06 -24.58 11.25
C ASN A 392 -9.78 -23.80 12.37
N THR A 393 -11.04 -23.49 12.14
CA THR A 393 -11.94 -22.85 13.11
C THR A 393 -12.93 -23.88 13.63
N ALA A 394 -13.63 -23.55 14.71
CA ALA A 394 -14.69 -24.40 15.26
C ALA A 394 -15.87 -24.57 14.30
N ASP A 395 -16.10 -23.58 13.42
CA ASP A 395 -17.16 -23.58 12.43
C ASP A 395 -16.66 -24.06 11.05
N ALA A 396 -17.60 -24.63 10.28
CA ALA A 396 -17.39 -24.99 8.89
C ALA A 396 -17.07 -23.76 8.03
N TRP A 397 -16.24 -23.93 7.02
CA TRP A 397 -15.89 -22.88 6.07
C TRP A 397 -16.83 -22.90 4.86
N ASN A 398 -17.39 -21.74 4.53
CA ASN A 398 -18.09 -21.53 3.27
C ASN A 398 -17.14 -20.86 2.27
N VAL A 399 -16.73 -21.61 1.26
CA VAL A 399 -15.62 -21.26 0.36
C VAL A 399 -16.17 -21.07 -1.05
N ASP A 400 -15.68 -20.04 -1.74
CA ASP A 400 -15.77 -19.89 -3.21
C ASP A 400 -14.54 -19.11 -3.68
N HIS A 401 -13.40 -19.81 -3.71
CA HIS A 401 -12.09 -19.24 -4.00
C HIS A 401 -11.48 -19.91 -5.23
N CYS A 402 -10.82 -19.13 -6.07
CA CYS A 402 -10.22 -19.54 -7.32
C CYS A 402 -8.71 -19.35 -7.29
N PHE A 403 -7.97 -20.28 -7.90
CA PHE A 403 -6.51 -20.27 -7.97
C PHE A 403 -6.06 -20.70 -9.37
N GLY A 404 -5.19 -19.92 -10.00
CA GLY A 404 -4.76 -20.16 -11.38
C GLY A 404 -3.35 -19.67 -11.65
N GLN A 405 -2.86 -19.96 -12.86
CA GLN A 405 -1.63 -19.38 -13.42
C GLN A 405 -0.40 -19.54 -12.50
N PHE A 406 -0.29 -20.71 -11.85
CA PHE A 406 0.88 -21.08 -11.07
C PHE A 406 2.12 -21.07 -11.96
N ARG A 407 3.17 -20.37 -11.53
CA ARG A 407 4.39 -20.13 -12.32
C ARG A 407 5.61 -19.89 -11.43
N ILE A 408 6.79 -20.22 -11.95
CA ILE A 408 8.07 -19.96 -11.30
C ILE A 408 8.74 -18.78 -12.00
N GLU A 409 9.02 -17.72 -11.26
CA GLU A 409 9.61 -16.49 -11.80
C GLU A 409 10.77 -16.00 -10.95
N PRO A 410 11.73 -15.26 -11.53
CA PRO A 410 12.72 -14.55 -10.73
C PRO A 410 12.03 -13.49 -9.85
N LYS A 411 12.61 -13.22 -8.67
CA LYS A 411 12.16 -12.17 -7.76
C LYS A 411 12.29 -10.76 -8.36
N LYS A 412 13.25 -10.58 -9.27
CA LYS A 412 13.57 -9.32 -9.95
C LYS A 412 13.95 -9.63 -11.40
N TYR A 413 13.42 -8.83 -12.33
CA TYR A 413 13.72 -8.91 -13.76
C TYR A 413 14.74 -7.84 -14.18
#